data_AF-A0A956EW01-F1
#
_entry.id   AF-A0A956EW01-F1
#
_cell.length_a   1.000
_cell.length_b   1.000
_cell.length_c   1.000
_cell.angle_alpha   90.00
_cell.angle_beta   90.00
_cell.angle_gamma   90.00
#
_symmetry.space_group_name_H-M   'P 1'
#
loop_
_entity.id
_entity.type
_entity.pdbx_description
1 polymer ?
#
loop_
_entity_poly.entity_id
_entity_poly.type
_entity_poly.pdbx_seq_one_letter_code
_entity_poly.pdbx_strand_id
1 'polypeptide(L)'
;TGPAPSAPPPAAPAAPTPSTPPAPADGDSTPPADSAAEKPDVFDEDLDNDDEDMESVLLLPTLTVDRSTGEFIRPTREKHRTLFRYARKMDSILAEVVQDMNLSLGMTDRSDFDADRVTQDALAELGEGTDWVLLPELAAERGKLRVRLTVVAPGSSVLLVRTELVTPRDLEVRLAVMVRDLVQVGRGGRGGQDRSPVQLTTRDRARGDGRAVLALNSAVLGGYIGYSLQRSSGSDDPRLTYPLIALGTGIGLGGSMIVADEWDVGLGDAWYLSAAMVWPTSAGVLLASGYDVREEDQFAYGLVGAAIGVSSATFALTFKGMGEGGAVLTHSGGFFGLMIGGLTQVGIDGKTDETPTRGMGYGAALGVVSAGLLATQFEISASRALLIDLGIGLGALTGAAVASPLVFSDDTGEKENRYWAGSVAAGAVAGALIAYWMTPSETQGLYDNAPNQTAQAVDVLPYAGVVGYSQDRQGKQHPVPGFGLQGSF
;
A
#
# COMPACT_ATOMS: atom_id res chain seq x y z
N THR A 1 -67.35 8.40 17.47
CA THR A 1 -66.99 8.60 16.05
C THR A 1 -66.05 7.48 15.65
N GLY A 2 -66.54 6.48 14.91
CA GLY A 2 -65.75 5.31 14.54
C GLY A 2 -64.70 5.63 13.45
N PRO A 3 -63.60 4.87 13.37
CA PRO A 3 -62.57 5.10 12.35
C PRO A 3 -63.11 4.77 10.96
N ALA A 4 -62.81 5.64 10.00
CA ALA A 4 -63.20 5.49 8.60
C ALA A 4 -62.49 4.28 7.96
N PRO A 5 -63.16 3.55 7.04
CA PRO A 5 -62.57 2.41 6.35
C PRO A 5 -61.42 2.87 5.43
N SER A 6 -60.30 2.17 5.52
CA SER A 6 -59.11 2.37 4.71
C SER A 6 -59.36 2.08 3.22
N ALA A 7 -58.87 2.98 2.36
CA ALA A 7 -58.99 2.89 0.92
C ALA A 7 -58.24 1.65 0.35
N PRO A 8 -58.75 1.03 -0.72
CA PRO A 8 -58.11 -0.12 -1.35
C PRO A 8 -56.78 0.28 -2.03
N PRO A 9 -55.79 -0.63 -2.07
CA PRO A 9 -54.49 -0.37 -2.63
C PRO A 9 -54.55 -0.17 -4.16
N PRO A 10 -53.67 0.68 -4.72
CA PRO A 10 -53.60 0.91 -6.17
C PRO A 10 -53.13 -0.35 -6.91
N ALA A 11 -53.70 -0.55 -8.10
CA ALA A 11 -53.39 -1.69 -8.96
C ALA A 11 -51.93 -1.67 -9.45
N ALA A 12 -51.31 -2.85 -9.48
CA ALA A 12 -49.92 -3.02 -9.91
C ALA A 12 -49.75 -2.69 -11.41
N PRO A 13 -48.64 -2.04 -11.80
CA PRO A 13 -48.35 -1.72 -13.19
C PRO A 13 -48.06 -2.99 -14.01
N ALA A 14 -48.57 -3.02 -15.24
CA ALA A 14 -48.40 -4.14 -16.17
C ALA A 14 -46.93 -4.33 -16.58
N ALA A 15 -46.51 -5.59 -16.67
CA ALA A 15 -45.15 -5.96 -17.07
C ALA A 15 -44.86 -5.59 -18.54
N PRO A 16 -43.64 -5.12 -18.85
CA PRO A 16 -43.24 -4.81 -20.22
C PRO A 16 -43.08 -6.09 -21.06
N THR A 17 -43.53 -6.01 -22.30
CA THR A 17 -43.41 -7.08 -23.30
C THR A 17 -41.96 -7.17 -23.82
N PRO A 18 -41.41 -8.39 -24.02
CA PRO A 18 -40.06 -8.58 -24.49
C PRO A 18 -39.93 -8.21 -25.98
N SER A 19 -38.99 -7.33 -26.29
CA SER A 19 -38.61 -6.95 -27.66
C SER A 19 -37.64 -7.98 -28.27
N THR A 20 -38.00 -8.47 -29.46
CA THR A 20 -37.21 -9.40 -30.28
C THR A 20 -35.92 -8.76 -30.80
N PRO A 21 -34.76 -9.45 -30.75
CA PRO A 21 -33.50 -8.93 -31.29
C PRO A 21 -33.47 -8.95 -32.83
N PRO A 22 -32.76 -8.00 -33.48
CA PRO A 22 -32.62 -7.95 -34.93
C PRO A 22 -31.61 -8.98 -35.45
N ALA A 23 -31.85 -9.47 -36.67
CA ALA A 23 -31.05 -10.46 -37.38
C ALA A 23 -29.66 -9.92 -37.80
N PRO A 24 -28.63 -10.77 -37.89
CA PRO A 24 -27.29 -10.37 -38.35
C PRO A 24 -27.27 -10.10 -39.85
N ALA A 25 -26.52 -9.06 -40.24
CA ALA A 25 -26.26 -8.69 -41.62
C ALA A 25 -25.06 -9.48 -42.17
N ASP A 26 -25.28 -10.16 -43.30
CA ASP A 26 -24.24 -10.83 -44.08
C ASP A 26 -23.36 -9.78 -44.79
N GLY A 27 -22.06 -9.80 -44.50
CA GLY A 27 -21.04 -8.97 -45.13
C GLY A 27 -20.11 -9.81 -46.00
N ASP A 28 -20.43 -9.86 -47.28
CA ASP A 28 -19.65 -10.43 -48.38
C ASP A 28 -18.40 -9.56 -48.64
N SER A 29 -17.21 -10.18 -48.68
CA SER A 29 -15.98 -9.50 -49.13
C SER A 29 -15.10 -10.47 -49.93
N THR A 30 -15.24 -10.31 -51.24
CA THR A 30 -14.38 -10.89 -52.28
C THR A 30 -13.04 -10.13 -52.34
N PRO A 31 -11.88 -10.80 -52.47
CA PRO A 31 -10.61 -10.13 -52.75
C PRO A 31 -10.39 -10.00 -54.27
N PRO A 32 -9.82 -8.89 -54.77
CA PRO A 32 -9.35 -8.84 -56.13
C PRO A 32 -7.92 -9.41 -56.20
N ALA A 33 -7.77 -10.42 -57.06
CA ALA A 33 -6.50 -10.72 -57.70
C ALA A 33 -6.29 -9.69 -58.82
N ASP A 34 -5.13 -9.05 -58.88
CA ASP A 34 -4.47 -8.90 -60.17
C ASP A 34 -2.95 -8.71 -60.10
N SER A 35 -2.40 -9.23 -61.17
CA SER A 35 -1.03 -9.48 -61.60
C SER A 35 -0.24 -8.21 -61.92
N ALA A 36 1.09 -8.21 -61.75
CA ALA A 36 2.03 -7.85 -62.81
C ALA A 36 3.49 -7.99 -62.36
N ALA A 37 4.27 -8.60 -63.24
CA ALA A 37 5.71 -8.77 -63.15
C ALA A 37 6.46 -7.52 -63.63
N GLU A 38 7.57 -7.19 -62.98
CA GLU A 38 8.68 -6.49 -63.63
C GLU A 38 10.02 -6.96 -63.05
N LYS A 39 10.99 -7.11 -63.94
CA LYS A 39 12.30 -7.76 -63.78
C LYS A 39 13.39 -6.70 -63.55
N PRO A 40 14.66 -7.09 -63.27
CA PRO A 40 15.50 -6.50 -62.24
C PRO A 40 16.45 -5.43 -62.79
N ASP A 41 16.74 -4.43 -61.98
CA ASP A 41 17.91 -3.56 -62.16
C ASP A 41 18.92 -3.79 -61.03
N VAL A 42 20.03 -4.40 -61.45
CA VAL A 42 21.42 -4.09 -61.09
C VAL A 42 21.58 -3.26 -59.81
N PHE A 43 21.89 -3.94 -58.70
CA PHE A 43 22.54 -3.33 -57.56
C PHE A 43 24.01 -3.73 -57.57
N ASP A 44 24.85 -2.70 -57.64
CA ASP A 44 26.30 -2.77 -57.49
C ASP A 44 26.66 -3.45 -56.15
N GLU A 45 27.51 -4.47 -56.25
CA GLU A 45 28.21 -5.11 -55.14
C GLU A 45 29.28 -4.15 -54.61
N ASP A 46 28.89 -3.16 -53.83
CA ASP A 46 29.77 -2.58 -52.80
C ASP A 46 29.44 -3.30 -51.49
N LEU A 47 29.98 -4.52 -51.34
CA LEU A 47 30.09 -5.22 -50.06
C LEU A 47 31.17 -4.49 -49.24
N ASP A 48 30.85 -3.29 -48.78
CA ASP A 48 31.47 -2.76 -47.57
C ASP A 48 31.18 -3.80 -46.49
N ASN A 49 32.24 -4.46 -46.01
CA ASN A 49 32.20 -5.18 -44.74
C ASN A 49 31.90 -4.13 -43.67
N ASP A 50 30.62 -3.81 -43.50
CA ASP A 50 30.07 -3.35 -42.24
C ASP A 50 30.31 -4.52 -41.27
N ASP A 51 31.54 -4.61 -40.75
CA ASP A 51 31.81 -5.20 -39.46
C ASP A 51 30.96 -4.37 -38.48
N GLU A 52 29.65 -4.63 -38.42
CA GLU A 52 28.74 -4.05 -37.46
C GLU A 52 29.42 -4.27 -36.11
N ASP A 53 29.80 -3.17 -35.45
CA ASP A 53 30.49 -3.18 -34.17
C ASP A 53 29.63 -3.95 -33.15
N MET A 54 29.83 -5.28 -33.11
CA MET A 54 29.04 -6.17 -32.28
C MET A 54 29.38 -5.88 -30.83
N GLU A 55 28.44 -5.24 -30.14
CA GLU A 55 28.58 -4.90 -28.73
C GLU A 55 28.97 -6.15 -27.94
N SER A 56 30.06 -6.06 -27.19
CA SER A 56 30.56 -7.12 -26.32
C SER A 56 29.85 -7.10 -24.96
N VAL A 57 29.64 -8.28 -24.39
CA VAL A 57 29.12 -8.51 -23.04
C VAL A 57 30.08 -9.40 -22.27
N LEU A 58 30.60 -8.89 -21.17
CA LEU A 58 31.26 -9.64 -20.13
C LEU A 58 30.23 -10.28 -19.20
N LEU A 59 30.01 -11.59 -19.36
CA LEU A 59 29.16 -12.37 -18.47
C LEU A 59 29.98 -12.89 -17.29
N LEU A 60 29.68 -12.39 -16.09
CA LEU A 60 30.27 -12.87 -14.85
C LEU A 60 29.56 -14.16 -14.38
N PRO A 61 30.27 -15.06 -13.65
CA PRO A 61 29.67 -16.29 -13.15
C PRO A 61 28.50 -16.01 -12.17
N THR A 62 27.44 -16.82 -12.25
CA THR A 62 26.30 -16.70 -11.32
C THR A 62 26.74 -16.88 -9.87
N LEU A 63 26.47 -15.87 -9.05
CA LEU A 63 26.69 -15.91 -7.60
C LEU A 63 25.51 -16.55 -6.90
N THR A 64 25.79 -17.38 -5.90
CA THR A 64 24.75 -17.96 -5.04
C THR A 64 24.75 -17.26 -3.69
N VAL A 65 23.61 -16.74 -3.26
CA VAL A 65 23.50 -15.93 -2.03
C VAL A 65 22.63 -16.64 -0.98
N ASP A 66 23.05 -16.63 0.28
CA ASP A 66 22.20 -17.04 1.40
C ASP A 66 21.27 -15.90 1.77
N ARG A 67 19.95 -16.12 1.66
CA ARG A 67 18.97 -15.09 2.00
C ARG A 67 19.08 -14.61 3.45
N SER A 68 19.43 -15.50 4.37
CA SER A 68 19.39 -15.20 5.80
C SER A 68 20.50 -14.24 6.22
N THR A 69 21.66 -14.34 5.56
CA THR A 69 22.85 -13.54 5.90
C THR A 69 23.19 -12.50 4.83
N GLY A 70 22.65 -12.65 3.60
CA GLY A 70 23.09 -11.87 2.44
C GLY A 70 24.48 -12.26 1.93
N GLU A 71 25.12 -13.26 2.53
CA GLU A 71 26.48 -13.66 2.18
C GLU A 71 26.52 -14.63 1.00
N PHE A 72 27.62 -14.59 0.25
CA PHE A 72 27.88 -15.53 -0.83
C PHE A 72 28.12 -16.94 -0.28
N ILE A 73 27.39 -17.91 -0.81
CA ILE A 73 27.53 -19.32 -0.48
C ILE A 73 28.66 -19.90 -1.33
N ARG A 74 29.63 -20.53 -0.67
CA ARG A 74 30.69 -21.28 -1.37
C ARG A 74 30.22 -22.69 -1.78
N PRO A 75 30.70 -23.25 -2.91
CA PRO A 75 30.27 -24.56 -3.46
C PRO A 75 30.43 -25.78 -2.57
N THR A 76 31.20 -25.67 -1.48
CA THR A 76 31.64 -26.81 -0.66
C THR A 76 30.55 -27.37 0.26
N ARG A 77 29.44 -26.66 0.46
CA ARG A 77 28.35 -27.09 1.36
C ARG A 77 27.34 -27.98 0.64
N GLU A 78 27.26 -29.24 1.06
CA GLU A 78 26.35 -30.26 0.51
C GLU A 78 24.87 -29.80 0.46
N LYS A 79 24.45 -29.00 1.45
CA LYS A 79 23.10 -28.43 1.58
C LYS A 79 22.67 -27.56 0.39
N HIS A 80 23.61 -27.02 -0.39
CA HIS A 80 23.32 -26.08 -1.48
C HIS A 80 23.57 -26.65 -2.88
N ARG A 81 23.86 -27.95 -3.02
CA ARG A 81 24.13 -28.60 -4.32
C ARG A 81 23.08 -28.33 -5.39
N THR A 82 21.80 -28.26 -5.01
CA THR A 82 20.71 -27.96 -5.96
C THR A 82 20.76 -26.52 -6.45
N LEU A 83 21.07 -25.56 -5.58
CA LEU A 83 21.21 -24.15 -5.98
C LEU A 83 22.38 -23.96 -6.94
N PHE A 84 23.52 -24.62 -6.71
CA PHE A 84 24.67 -24.59 -7.63
C PHE A 84 24.37 -25.22 -9.00
N ARG A 85 23.50 -26.24 -9.07
CA ARG A 85 23.04 -26.79 -10.35
C ARG A 85 22.20 -25.76 -11.12
N TYR A 86 21.32 -25.03 -10.43
CA TYR A 86 20.56 -23.96 -11.07
C TYR A 86 21.44 -22.77 -11.47
N ALA A 87 22.46 -22.42 -10.68
CA ALA A 87 23.43 -21.37 -11.04
C ALA A 87 24.16 -21.72 -12.35
N ARG A 88 24.67 -22.95 -12.49
CA ARG A 88 25.29 -23.41 -13.74
C ARG A 88 24.31 -23.44 -14.93
N LYS A 89 23.05 -23.83 -14.67
CA LYS A 89 22.00 -23.78 -15.69
C LYS A 89 21.74 -22.34 -16.14
N MET A 90 21.71 -21.40 -15.19
CA MET A 90 21.53 -19.97 -15.46
C MET A 90 22.69 -19.39 -16.27
N ASP A 91 23.94 -19.75 -15.96
CA ASP A 91 25.12 -19.37 -16.75
C ASP A 91 24.95 -19.79 -18.24
N SER A 92 24.49 -21.03 -18.48
CA SER A 92 24.25 -21.56 -19.83
C SER A 92 23.13 -20.82 -20.56
N ILE A 93 21.99 -20.60 -19.89
CA ILE A 93 20.84 -19.88 -20.47
C ILE A 93 21.24 -18.44 -20.81
N LEU A 94 21.93 -17.76 -19.91
CA LEU A 94 22.33 -16.36 -20.12
C LEU A 94 23.30 -16.23 -21.29
N ALA A 95 24.20 -17.19 -21.48
CA ALA A 95 25.08 -17.22 -22.65
C ALA A 95 24.30 -17.28 -23.97
N GLU A 96 23.29 -18.15 -24.05
CA GLU A 96 22.41 -18.29 -25.23
C GLU A 96 21.59 -17.02 -25.45
N VAL A 97 20.94 -16.51 -24.39
CA VAL A 97 20.13 -15.28 -24.44
C VAL A 97 20.95 -14.05 -24.87
N VAL A 98 22.20 -13.94 -24.42
CA VAL A 98 23.09 -12.84 -24.81
C VAL A 98 23.41 -12.89 -26.30
N GLN A 99 23.72 -14.08 -26.82
CA GLN A 99 23.97 -14.27 -28.25
C GLN A 99 22.72 -14.00 -29.10
N ASP A 100 21.54 -14.41 -28.64
CA ASP A 100 20.25 -14.15 -29.31
C ASP A 100 19.92 -12.65 -29.43
N MET A 101 20.52 -11.80 -28.58
CA MET A 101 20.38 -10.33 -28.66
C MET A 101 21.45 -9.67 -29.55
N ASN A 102 22.19 -10.45 -30.32
CA ASN A 102 23.28 -10.00 -31.18
C ASN A 102 24.41 -9.31 -30.40
N LEU A 103 24.74 -9.85 -29.21
CA LEU A 103 25.84 -9.39 -28.38
C LEU A 103 26.98 -10.42 -28.42
N SER A 104 28.22 -9.97 -28.60
CA SER A 104 29.38 -10.85 -28.55
C SER A 104 29.71 -11.20 -27.10
N LEU A 105 29.91 -12.49 -26.80
CA LEU A 105 30.02 -12.97 -25.43
C LEU A 105 31.49 -13.16 -25.01
N GLY A 106 31.93 -12.34 -24.06
CA GLY A 106 33.13 -12.57 -23.27
C GLY A 106 32.77 -13.32 -21.98
N MET A 107 33.28 -14.53 -21.80
CA MET A 107 33.11 -15.27 -20.53
C MET A 107 34.35 -15.13 -19.66
N THR A 108 34.15 -14.76 -18.39
CA THR A 108 35.21 -14.87 -17.37
C THR A 108 35.30 -16.30 -16.88
N ASP A 109 36.53 -16.84 -16.73
CA ASP A 109 36.70 -18.16 -16.12
C ASP A 109 36.23 -18.13 -14.66
N ARG A 110 35.34 -19.06 -14.30
CA ARG A 110 34.78 -19.19 -12.96
C ARG A 110 35.84 -19.51 -11.90
N SER A 111 36.99 -20.07 -12.29
CA SER A 111 38.07 -20.43 -11.37
C SER A 111 38.89 -19.22 -10.90
N ASP A 112 38.95 -18.16 -11.70
CA ASP A 112 39.68 -16.92 -11.41
C ASP A 112 38.81 -15.84 -10.76
N PHE A 113 37.50 -16.07 -10.69
CA PHE A 113 36.53 -15.12 -10.19
C PHE A 113 36.45 -15.13 -8.65
N ASP A 114 36.83 -14.02 -8.02
CA ASP A 114 36.71 -13.81 -6.57
C ASP A 114 35.40 -13.06 -6.24
N ALA A 115 34.39 -13.81 -5.80
CA ALA A 115 33.07 -13.26 -5.46
C ALA A 115 33.13 -12.20 -4.34
N ASP A 116 34.11 -12.31 -3.43
CA ASP A 116 34.26 -11.39 -2.30
C ASP A 116 34.76 -10.00 -2.76
N ARG A 117 35.28 -9.88 -3.99
CA ARG A 117 35.74 -8.62 -4.60
C ARG A 117 34.68 -7.92 -5.44
N VAL A 118 33.54 -8.55 -5.70
CA VAL A 118 32.50 -7.99 -6.57
C VAL A 118 31.62 -7.05 -5.74
N THR A 119 32.05 -5.79 -5.69
CA THR A 119 31.32 -4.68 -5.11
C THR A 119 30.57 -3.91 -6.20
N GLN A 120 29.59 -3.09 -5.80
CA GLN A 120 28.88 -2.20 -6.73
C GLN A 120 29.85 -1.26 -7.46
N ASP A 121 30.83 -0.71 -6.75
CA ASP A 121 31.86 0.17 -7.31
C ASP A 121 32.73 -0.58 -8.33
N ALA A 122 33.12 -1.83 -8.03
CA ALA A 122 33.89 -2.65 -8.97
C ALA A 122 33.11 -2.99 -10.24
N LEU A 123 31.78 -3.20 -10.13
CA LEU A 123 30.93 -3.42 -11.31
C LEU A 123 30.79 -2.16 -12.15
N ALA A 124 30.65 -1.00 -11.51
CA ALA A 124 30.62 0.29 -12.20
C ALA A 124 31.95 0.55 -12.93
N GLU A 125 33.09 0.31 -12.26
CA GLU A 125 34.43 0.44 -12.85
C GLU A 125 34.63 -0.50 -14.04
N LEU A 126 34.15 -1.75 -13.96
CA LEU A 126 34.17 -2.69 -15.09
C LEU A 126 33.32 -2.19 -16.28
N GLY A 127 32.21 -1.50 -15.99
CA GLY A 127 31.30 -0.95 -17.01
C GLY A 127 31.76 0.36 -17.64
N GLU A 128 32.79 1.03 -17.09
CA GLU A 128 33.44 2.16 -17.76
C GLU A 128 34.18 1.74 -19.04
N GLY A 129 34.41 0.43 -19.22
CA GLY A 129 34.95 -0.14 -20.45
C GLY A 129 33.99 -0.10 -21.64
N THR A 130 34.40 -0.77 -22.72
CA THR A 130 33.64 -0.89 -23.98
C THR A 130 32.55 -1.97 -23.94
N ASP A 131 32.55 -2.79 -22.90
CA ASP A 131 31.76 -4.01 -22.83
C ASP A 131 30.61 -3.85 -21.83
N TRP A 132 29.47 -4.46 -22.12
CA TRP A 132 28.39 -4.61 -21.16
C TRP A 132 28.86 -5.55 -20.05
N VAL A 133 28.50 -5.29 -18.80
CA VAL A 133 28.80 -6.20 -17.69
C VAL A 133 27.50 -6.78 -17.18
N LEU A 134 27.37 -8.11 -17.21
CA LEU A 134 26.19 -8.82 -16.69
C LEU A 134 26.61 -9.68 -15.48
N LEU A 135 26.10 -9.34 -14.30
CA LEU A 135 26.26 -10.10 -13.07
C LEU A 135 24.95 -10.79 -12.67
N PRO A 136 24.88 -12.13 -12.81
CA PRO A 136 23.78 -12.92 -12.30
C PRO A 136 23.95 -13.31 -10.83
N GLU A 137 22.86 -13.25 -10.07
CA GLU A 137 22.79 -13.75 -8.70
C GLU A 137 21.54 -14.60 -8.48
N LEU A 138 21.69 -15.65 -7.67
CA LEU A 138 20.67 -16.66 -7.43
C LEU A 138 20.56 -16.98 -5.94
N ALA A 139 19.34 -16.87 -5.39
CA ALA A 139 19.02 -17.30 -4.03
C ALA A 139 17.83 -18.27 -4.03
N ALA A 140 17.81 -19.20 -3.08
CA ALA A 140 16.66 -20.09 -2.90
C ALA A 140 15.59 -19.43 -2.01
N GLU A 141 14.33 -19.45 -2.43
CA GLU A 141 13.22 -18.84 -1.69
C GLU A 141 11.95 -19.71 -1.74
N ARG A 142 11.67 -20.44 -0.65
CA ARG A 142 10.40 -21.19 -0.44
C ARG A 142 9.97 -22.04 -1.65
N GLY A 143 10.91 -22.76 -2.27
CA GLY A 143 10.64 -23.60 -3.45
C GLY A 143 10.70 -22.88 -4.81
N LYS A 144 10.89 -21.56 -4.81
CA LYS A 144 11.22 -20.73 -5.97
C LYS A 144 12.70 -20.30 -5.93
N LEU A 145 13.14 -19.69 -7.01
CA LEU A 145 14.46 -19.10 -7.17
C LEU A 145 14.30 -17.58 -7.26
N ARG A 146 14.99 -16.84 -6.40
CA ARG A 146 15.11 -15.40 -6.56
C ARG A 146 16.32 -15.14 -7.45
N VAL A 147 16.06 -14.57 -8.61
CA VAL A 147 17.07 -14.21 -9.60
C VAL A 147 17.27 -12.71 -9.53
N ARG A 148 18.51 -12.25 -9.37
CA ARG A 148 18.87 -10.83 -9.54
C ARG A 148 19.86 -10.73 -10.67
N LEU A 149 19.56 -9.91 -11.67
CA LEU A 149 20.46 -9.57 -12.76
C LEU A 149 20.87 -8.12 -12.58
N THR A 150 22.17 -7.88 -12.50
CA THR A 150 22.77 -6.55 -12.50
C THR A 150 23.49 -6.36 -13.82
N VAL A 151 23.16 -5.28 -14.53
CA VAL A 151 23.72 -4.94 -15.83
C VAL A 151 24.34 -3.56 -15.76
N VAL A 152 25.53 -3.41 -16.31
CA VAL A 152 26.16 -2.10 -16.55
C VAL A 152 26.34 -1.94 -18.04
N ALA A 153 25.84 -0.84 -18.58
CA ALA A 153 26.01 -0.51 -19.99
C ALA A 153 27.43 0.02 -20.27
N PRO A 154 27.99 -0.19 -21.46
CA PRO A 154 29.30 0.33 -21.83
C PRO A 154 29.40 1.84 -21.64
N GLY A 155 30.47 2.28 -20.99
CA GLY A 155 30.74 3.69 -20.67
C GLY A 155 29.79 4.29 -19.63
N SER A 156 29.08 3.46 -18.86
CA SER A 156 28.15 3.91 -17.82
C SER A 156 28.60 3.44 -16.44
N SER A 157 28.45 4.29 -15.43
CA SER A 157 28.57 3.92 -14.02
C SER A 157 27.22 3.56 -13.38
N VAL A 158 26.15 3.54 -14.18
CA VAL A 158 24.80 3.23 -13.71
C VAL A 158 24.55 1.72 -13.73
N LEU A 159 24.29 1.18 -12.54
CA LEU A 159 23.86 -0.20 -12.35
C LEU A 159 22.35 -0.34 -12.63
N LEU A 160 22.01 -1.11 -13.66
CA LEU A 160 20.64 -1.52 -13.95
C LEU A 160 20.38 -2.87 -13.28
N VAL A 161 19.56 -2.87 -12.24
CA VAL A 161 19.29 -4.09 -11.46
C VAL A 161 17.85 -4.52 -11.64
N ARG A 162 17.63 -5.80 -11.95
CA ARG A 162 16.31 -6.43 -11.96
C ARG A 162 16.29 -7.66 -11.10
N THR A 163 15.28 -7.79 -10.24
CA THR A 163 15.11 -8.96 -9.36
C THR A 163 13.74 -9.59 -9.58
N GLU A 164 13.69 -10.91 -9.76
CA GLU A 164 12.45 -11.64 -10.00
C GLU A 164 12.39 -12.96 -9.22
N LEU A 165 11.19 -13.37 -8.81
CA LEU A 165 10.92 -14.63 -8.13
C LEU A 165 10.39 -15.68 -9.12
N VAL A 166 11.25 -16.59 -9.54
CA VAL A 166 11.01 -17.48 -10.67
C VAL A 166 10.86 -18.93 -10.22
N THR A 167 9.94 -19.68 -10.82
CA THR A 167 9.91 -21.13 -10.61
C THR A 167 11.03 -21.80 -11.41
N PRO A 168 11.62 -22.92 -10.97
CA PRO A 168 12.66 -23.59 -11.74
C PRO A 168 12.28 -23.98 -13.18
N ARG A 169 10.98 -24.10 -13.48
CA ARG A 169 10.46 -24.42 -14.82
C ARG A 169 10.44 -23.21 -15.74
N ASP A 170 10.19 -22.03 -15.19
CA ASP A 170 10.06 -20.79 -15.96
C ASP A 170 11.38 -20.00 -16.07
N LEU A 171 12.46 -20.52 -15.47
CA LEU A 171 13.76 -19.84 -15.33
C LEU A 171 14.28 -19.29 -16.66
N GLU A 172 14.19 -20.08 -17.72
CA GLU A 172 14.72 -19.73 -19.04
C GLU A 172 13.98 -18.55 -19.68
N VAL A 173 12.65 -18.65 -19.77
CA VAL A 173 11.81 -17.60 -20.34
C VAL A 173 11.92 -16.30 -19.56
N ARG A 174 11.96 -16.36 -18.22
CA ARG A 174 12.09 -15.16 -17.39
C ARG A 174 13.45 -14.51 -17.52
N LEU A 175 14.54 -15.28 -17.56
CA LEU A 175 15.88 -14.74 -17.79
C LEU A 175 15.96 -14.00 -19.13
N ALA A 176 15.43 -14.58 -20.21
CA ALA A 176 15.41 -13.94 -21.52
C ALA A 176 14.71 -12.56 -21.49
N VAL A 177 13.54 -12.49 -20.85
CA VAL A 177 12.79 -11.22 -20.68
C VAL A 177 13.57 -10.23 -19.81
N MET A 178 14.13 -10.69 -18.68
CA MET A 178 14.89 -9.83 -17.77
C MET A 178 16.10 -9.19 -18.47
N VAL A 179 16.89 -9.96 -19.21
CA VAL A 179 18.06 -9.44 -19.91
C VAL A 179 17.64 -8.49 -21.03
N ARG A 180 16.65 -8.87 -21.86
CA ARG A 180 16.14 -8.01 -22.93
C ARG A 180 15.73 -6.64 -22.42
N ASP A 181 14.94 -6.61 -21.35
CA ASP A 181 14.44 -5.36 -20.79
C ASP A 181 15.58 -4.51 -20.18
N LEU A 182 16.56 -5.14 -19.53
CA LEU A 182 17.75 -4.44 -19.00
C LEU A 182 18.62 -3.84 -20.12
N VAL A 183 18.87 -4.59 -21.18
CA VAL A 183 19.66 -4.14 -22.34
C VAL A 183 18.93 -3.01 -23.08
N GLN A 184 17.62 -3.13 -23.28
CA GLN A 184 16.81 -2.07 -23.92
C GLN A 184 16.87 -0.75 -23.12
N VAL A 185 16.78 -0.83 -21.79
CA VAL A 185 16.92 0.36 -20.93
C VAL A 185 18.31 0.96 -21.04
N GLY A 186 19.37 0.14 -20.95
CA GLY A 186 20.73 0.64 -21.03
C GLY A 186 21.06 1.27 -22.39
N ARG A 187 20.52 0.74 -23.49
CA ARG A 187 20.62 1.35 -24.83
C ARG A 187 19.90 2.70 -24.90
N GLY A 188 18.72 2.81 -24.30
CA GLY A 188 17.97 4.08 -24.22
C GLY A 188 18.63 5.16 -23.36
N GLY A 189 19.46 4.77 -22.39
CA GLY A 189 20.17 5.67 -21.48
C GLY A 189 21.39 6.40 -22.08
N ARG A 190 21.96 5.91 -23.19
CA ARG A 190 23.18 6.46 -23.80
C ARG A 190 23.07 7.91 -24.31
N GLY A 191 21.86 8.45 -24.44
CA GLY A 191 21.61 9.80 -24.99
C GLY A 191 21.52 10.94 -23.97
N GLY A 192 21.68 10.69 -22.67
CA GLY A 192 21.47 11.71 -21.63
C GLY A 192 22.52 11.65 -20.54
N GLN A 193 23.55 12.49 -20.66
CA GLN A 193 24.44 12.81 -19.55
C GLN A 193 23.62 13.30 -18.35
N ASP A 194 23.93 12.77 -17.17
CA ASP A 194 23.52 13.26 -15.85
C ASP A 194 22.14 12.80 -15.32
N ARG A 195 21.97 11.47 -15.15
CA ARG A 195 20.89 10.92 -14.32
C ARG A 195 21.43 9.93 -13.30
N SER A 196 21.08 10.17 -12.03
CA SER A 196 21.28 9.27 -10.88
C SER A 196 20.83 7.84 -11.21
N PRO A 197 21.43 6.82 -10.57
CA PRO A 197 21.16 5.41 -10.90
C PRO A 197 19.66 5.12 -10.84
N VAL A 198 19.08 4.83 -11.99
CA VAL A 198 17.70 4.36 -12.08
C VAL A 198 17.73 2.89 -11.68
N GLN A 199 17.57 2.61 -10.38
CA GLN A 199 17.18 1.28 -9.94
C GLN A 199 15.79 0.99 -10.51
N LEU A 200 15.73 0.33 -11.67
CA LEU A 200 14.53 -0.36 -12.13
C LEU A 200 14.33 -1.61 -11.28
N THR A 201 14.12 -1.43 -9.98
CA THR A 201 13.38 -2.41 -9.22
C THR A 201 11.96 -2.37 -9.77
N THR A 202 11.71 -3.12 -10.85
CA THR A 202 10.45 -3.84 -10.96
C THR A 202 10.42 -4.77 -9.75
N ARG A 203 10.08 -4.18 -8.59
CA ARG A 203 9.32 -4.88 -7.59
C ARG A 203 8.15 -5.43 -8.40
N ASP A 204 8.18 -6.71 -8.72
CA ASP A 204 6.97 -7.49 -8.51
C ASP A 204 6.59 -7.20 -7.06
N ARG A 205 5.90 -6.07 -6.81
CA ARG A 205 4.91 -6.00 -5.75
C ARG A 205 4.13 -7.26 -6.03
N ALA A 206 4.23 -8.23 -5.11
CA ALA A 206 3.49 -9.46 -5.26
C ALA A 206 2.05 -9.02 -5.50
N ARG A 207 1.55 -9.17 -6.73
CA ARG A 207 0.16 -8.88 -7.10
C ARG A 207 -0.69 -9.51 -6.00
N GLY A 208 -1.20 -8.69 -5.07
CA GLY A 208 -1.95 -9.22 -3.93
C GLY A 208 -1.63 -8.70 -2.52
N ASP A 209 -0.50 -8.07 -2.22
CA ASP A 209 -0.20 -7.70 -0.81
C ASP A 209 -1.25 -6.74 -0.22
N GLY A 210 -1.70 -5.73 -1.00
CA GLY A 210 -2.79 -4.83 -0.62
C GLY A 210 -4.19 -5.36 -0.91
N ARG A 211 -4.34 -6.40 -1.74
CA ARG A 211 -5.64 -6.88 -2.24
C ARG A 211 -6.55 -7.36 -1.13
N ALA A 212 -6.03 -8.15 -0.20
CA ALA A 212 -6.81 -8.67 0.93
C ALA A 212 -7.28 -7.53 1.85
N VAL A 213 -6.40 -6.55 2.11
CA VAL A 213 -6.72 -5.39 2.94
C VAL A 213 -7.75 -4.51 2.27
N LEU A 214 -7.60 -4.22 0.97
CA LEU A 214 -8.58 -3.46 0.20
C LEU A 214 -9.94 -4.15 0.18
N ALA A 215 -9.95 -5.48 0.00
CA ALA A 215 -11.18 -6.27 -0.04
C ALA A 215 -11.93 -6.24 1.29
N LEU A 216 -11.21 -6.43 2.39
CA LEU A 216 -11.79 -6.38 3.72
C LEU A 216 -12.40 -5.00 3.98
N ASN A 217 -11.65 -3.92 3.73
CA ASN A 217 -12.12 -2.56 3.97
C ASN A 217 -13.32 -2.19 3.07
N SER A 218 -13.26 -2.55 1.79
CA SER A 218 -14.36 -2.30 0.86
C SER A 218 -15.62 -3.10 1.21
N ALA A 219 -15.44 -4.34 1.69
CA ALA A 219 -16.55 -5.16 2.19
C ALA A 219 -17.19 -4.53 3.44
N VAL A 220 -16.39 -4.03 4.39
CA VAL A 220 -16.89 -3.32 5.58
C VAL A 220 -17.64 -2.05 5.18
N LEU A 221 -17.10 -1.23 4.26
CA LEU A 221 -17.79 -0.04 3.75
C LEU A 221 -19.09 -0.38 3.02
N GLY A 222 -19.06 -1.42 2.19
CA GLY A 222 -20.23 -1.93 1.53
C GLY A 222 -21.32 -2.33 2.53
N GLY A 223 -20.95 -3.06 3.58
CA GLY A 223 -21.84 -3.40 4.68
C GLY A 223 -22.40 -2.15 5.39
N TYR A 224 -21.56 -1.14 5.64
CA TYR A 224 -21.97 0.14 6.21
C TYR A 224 -22.94 0.90 5.30
N ILE A 225 -22.74 0.90 3.98
CA ILE A 225 -23.69 1.46 3.00
C ILE A 225 -25.04 0.75 3.09
N GLY A 226 -25.04 -0.59 3.11
CA GLY A 226 -26.26 -1.38 3.27
C GLY A 226 -27.01 -1.06 4.57
N TYR A 227 -26.28 -0.95 5.68
CA TYR A 227 -26.83 -0.55 6.97
C TYR A 227 -27.40 0.87 6.96
N SER A 228 -26.65 1.83 6.42
CA SER A 228 -27.06 3.24 6.34
C SER A 228 -28.31 3.42 5.49
N LEU A 229 -28.39 2.69 4.36
CA LEU A 229 -29.58 2.71 3.49
C LEU A 229 -30.80 2.14 4.22
N GLN A 230 -30.62 1.05 4.98
CA GLN A 230 -31.68 0.47 5.79
C GLN A 230 -32.17 1.46 6.86
N ARG A 231 -31.26 2.10 7.61
CA ARG A 231 -31.65 3.10 8.62
C ARG A 231 -32.34 4.30 8.02
N SER A 232 -31.87 4.81 6.88
CA SER A 232 -32.50 5.93 6.18
C SER A 232 -33.91 5.61 5.66
N SER A 233 -34.27 4.33 5.52
CA SER A 233 -35.63 3.93 5.14
C SER A 233 -36.66 4.08 6.29
N GLY A 234 -36.20 4.32 7.52
CA GLY A 234 -37.03 4.36 8.73
C GLY A 234 -37.57 2.99 9.17
N SER A 235 -37.11 1.90 8.53
CA SER A 235 -37.40 0.54 8.97
C SER A 235 -36.41 0.13 10.05
N ASP A 236 -36.85 -0.64 11.05
CA ASP A 236 -35.98 -1.33 12.01
C ASP A 236 -36.11 -2.86 11.88
N ASP A 237 -36.60 -3.35 10.74
CA ASP A 237 -36.79 -4.78 10.52
C ASP A 237 -35.42 -5.48 10.32
N PRO A 238 -35.01 -6.39 11.23
CA PRO A 238 -33.77 -7.14 11.07
C PRO A 238 -33.76 -8.00 9.80
N ARG A 239 -34.93 -8.38 9.28
CA ARG A 239 -35.07 -9.14 8.03
C ARG A 239 -34.66 -8.35 6.79
N LEU A 240 -34.68 -7.02 6.85
CA LEU A 240 -34.16 -6.15 5.80
C LEU A 240 -32.70 -5.77 6.06
N THR A 241 -32.34 -5.60 7.33
CA THR A 241 -31.00 -5.18 7.76
C THR A 241 -29.92 -6.17 7.34
N TYR A 242 -30.05 -7.45 7.69
CA TYR A 242 -29.00 -8.43 7.36
C TYR A 242 -28.80 -8.62 5.85
N PRO A 243 -29.87 -8.76 5.02
CA PRO A 243 -29.68 -8.86 3.58
C PRO A 243 -29.07 -7.62 2.95
N LEU A 244 -29.42 -6.40 3.40
CA LEU A 244 -28.85 -5.18 2.86
C LEU A 244 -27.37 -5.03 3.22
N ILE A 245 -26.99 -5.34 4.48
CA ILE A 245 -25.58 -5.39 4.89
C ILE A 245 -24.82 -6.42 4.06
N ALA A 246 -25.35 -7.64 3.92
CA ALA A 246 -24.70 -8.70 3.17
C ALA A 246 -24.54 -8.35 1.68
N LEU A 247 -25.58 -7.78 1.07
CA LEU A 247 -25.56 -7.30 -0.32
C LEU A 247 -24.49 -6.22 -0.50
N GLY A 248 -24.49 -5.21 0.37
CA GLY A 248 -23.50 -4.15 0.34
C GLY A 248 -22.08 -4.69 0.52
N THR A 249 -21.87 -5.60 1.47
CA THR A 249 -20.59 -6.29 1.70
C THR A 249 -20.11 -7.02 0.46
N GLY A 250 -21.01 -7.76 -0.21
CA GLY A 250 -20.71 -8.48 -1.46
C GLY A 250 -20.34 -7.55 -2.61
N ILE A 251 -21.05 -6.43 -2.77
CA ILE A 251 -20.73 -5.39 -3.77
C ILE A 251 -19.36 -4.78 -3.48
N GLY A 252 -19.08 -4.43 -2.23
CA GLY A 252 -17.80 -3.87 -1.82
C GLY A 252 -16.63 -4.82 -2.08
N LEU A 253 -16.79 -6.10 -1.72
CA LEU A 253 -15.80 -7.13 -1.99
C LEU A 253 -15.60 -7.32 -3.50
N GLY A 254 -16.67 -7.48 -4.28
CA GLY A 254 -16.59 -7.66 -5.73
C GLY A 254 -15.94 -6.47 -6.44
N GLY A 255 -16.33 -5.25 -6.08
CA GLY A 255 -15.75 -4.02 -6.65
C GLY A 255 -14.25 -3.90 -6.35
N SER A 256 -13.85 -4.21 -5.11
CA SER A 256 -12.43 -4.18 -4.73
C SER A 256 -11.56 -5.19 -5.47
N MET A 257 -12.12 -6.36 -5.84
CA MET A 257 -11.39 -7.36 -6.62
C MET A 257 -11.11 -6.86 -8.03
N ILE A 258 -12.10 -6.22 -8.67
CA ILE A 258 -11.95 -5.61 -10.00
C ILE A 258 -10.89 -4.50 -9.94
N VAL A 259 -10.99 -3.62 -8.93
CA VAL A 259 -10.01 -2.53 -8.74
C VAL A 259 -8.61 -3.07 -8.48
N ALA A 260 -8.45 -4.11 -7.66
CA ALA A 260 -7.14 -4.71 -7.38
C ALA A 260 -6.57 -5.53 -8.55
N ASP A 261 -7.41 -5.98 -9.48
CA ASP A 261 -6.97 -6.65 -10.71
C ASP A 261 -6.55 -5.62 -11.77
N GLU A 262 -7.20 -4.45 -11.81
CA GLU A 262 -6.90 -3.35 -12.74
C GLU A 262 -5.75 -2.46 -12.25
N TRP A 263 -5.69 -2.17 -10.96
CA TRP A 263 -4.69 -1.30 -10.34
C TRP A 263 -3.78 -2.11 -9.42
N ASP A 264 -2.47 -1.89 -9.53
CA ASP A 264 -1.49 -2.50 -8.62
C ASP A 264 -1.53 -1.81 -7.25
N VAL A 265 -2.46 -2.25 -6.40
CA VAL A 265 -2.67 -1.71 -5.06
C VAL A 265 -1.67 -2.32 -4.08
N GLY A 266 -0.69 -1.52 -3.65
CA GLY A 266 0.24 -1.89 -2.59
C GLY A 266 -0.44 -1.95 -1.21
N LEU A 267 0.24 -2.56 -0.23
CA LEU A 267 -0.25 -2.62 1.15
C LEU A 267 -0.47 -1.23 1.76
N GLY A 268 0.47 -0.30 1.53
CA GLY A 268 0.36 1.09 1.97
C GLY A 268 -0.81 1.83 1.30
N ASP A 269 -1.04 1.63 0.01
CA ASP A 269 -2.18 2.22 -0.73
C ASP A 269 -3.52 1.74 -0.14
N ALA A 270 -3.64 0.44 0.13
CA ALA A 270 -4.85 -0.15 0.70
C ALA A 270 -5.15 0.36 2.12
N TRP A 271 -4.12 0.47 2.98
CA TRP A 271 -4.27 1.05 4.32
C TRP A 271 -4.56 2.56 4.26
N TYR A 272 -3.97 3.29 3.32
CA TYR A 272 -4.26 4.70 3.13
C TYR A 272 -5.72 4.95 2.71
N LEU A 273 -6.24 4.14 1.78
CA LEU A 273 -7.66 4.15 1.40
C LEU A 273 -8.56 3.79 2.59
N SER A 274 -8.16 2.83 3.43
CA SER A 274 -8.88 2.50 4.67
C SER A 274 -8.95 3.70 5.63
N ALA A 275 -7.85 4.41 5.85
CA ALA A 275 -7.83 5.62 6.67
C ALA A 275 -8.77 6.69 6.12
N ALA A 276 -8.71 6.93 4.81
CA ALA A 276 -9.54 7.89 4.10
C ALA A 276 -11.02 7.49 4.03
N MET A 277 -11.34 6.25 4.36
CA MET A 277 -12.71 5.77 4.50
C MET A 277 -13.18 5.94 5.95
N VAL A 278 -12.49 5.31 6.90
CA VAL A 278 -12.93 5.19 8.30
C VAL A 278 -13.00 6.55 8.99
N TRP A 279 -11.99 7.40 8.86
CA TRP A 279 -11.93 8.66 9.62
C TRP A 279 -12.94 9.70 9.10
N PRO A 280 -13.10 9.91 7.78
CA PRO A 280 -14.15 10.76 7.25
C PRO A 280 -15.57 10.23 7.52
N THR A 281 -15.79 8.91 7.51
CA THR A 281 -17.08 8.34 7.97
C THR A 281 -17.35 8.67 9.42
N SER A 282 -16.38 8.42 10.29
CA SER A 282 -16.49 8.72 11.72
C SER A 282 -16.74 10.21 11.95
N ALA A 283 -16.03 11.07 11.23
CA ALA A 283 -16.22 12.52 11.28
C ALA A 283 -17.65 12.92 10.88
N GLY A 284 -18.18 12.38 9.78
CA GLY A 284 -19.55 12.64 9.33
C GLY A 284 -20.60 12.26 10.37
N VAL A 285 -20.49 11.06 10.96
CA VAL A 285 -21.40 10.59 12.01
C VAL A 285 -21.31 11.46 13.27
N LEU A 286 -20.08 11.74 13.74
CA LEU A 286 -19.84 12.54 14.94
C LEU A 286 -20.33 13.98 14.78
N LEU A 287 -20.10 14.60 13.62
CA LEU A 287 -20.62 15.94 13.33
C LEU A 287 -22.15 15.94 13.28
N ALA A 288 -22.76 14.98 12.60
CA ALA A 288 -24.22 14.87 12.54
C ALA A 288 -24.84 14.69 13.93
N SER A 289 -24.26 13.82 14.75
CA SER A 289 -24.65 13.65 16.16
C SER A 289 -24.50 14.96 16.94
N GLY A 290 -23.38 15.67 16.77
CA GLY A 290 -23.16 16.94 17.43
C GLY A 290 -24.13 18.06 17.02
N TYR A 291 -24.70 18.00 15.82
CA TYR A 291 -25.71 18.96 15.32
C TYR A 291 -27.15 18.49 15.54
N ASP A 292 -27.36 17.52 16.42
CA ASP A 292 -28.68 16.99 16.77
C ASP A 292 -29.47 16.48 15.55
N VAL A 293 -28.76 15.98 14.53
CA VAL A 293 -29.38 15.28 13.40
C VAL A 293 -30.02 14.00 13.92
N ARG A 294 -31.21 13.66 13.40
CA ARG A 294 -31.92 12.42 13.76
C ARG A 294 -31.01 11.21 13.60
N GLU A 295 -31.04 10.28 14.54
CA GLU A 295 -30.14 9.11 14.57
C GLU A 295 -30.18 8.30 13.26
N GLU A 296 -31.37 8.18 12.65
CA GLU A 296 -31.59 7.53 11.35
C GLU A 296 -30.86 8.21 10.17
N ASP A 297 -30.65 9.53 10.26
CA ASP A 297 -30.02 10.34 9.21
C ASP A 297 -28.50 10.51 9.44
N GLN A 298 -27.99 10.27 10.66
CA GLN A 298 -26.55 10.42 10.99
C GLN A 298 -25.65 9.54 10.12
N PHE A 299 -26.11 8.33 9.78
CA PHE A 299 -25.36 7.40 8.93
C PHE A 299 -25.21 7.90 7.49
N ALA A 300 -26.17 8.68 6.98
CA ALA A 300 -26.05 9.30 5.67
C ALA A 300 -24.90 10.33 5.62
N TYR A 301 -24.69 11.08 6.70
CA TYR A 301 -23.53 11.99 6.81
C TYR A 301 -22.21 11.22 6.88
N GLY A 302 -22.18 10.07 7.55
CA GLY A 302 -21.04 9.16 7.52
C GLY A 302 -20.72 8.65 6.12
N LEU A 303 -21.74 8.36 5.31
CA LEU A 303 -21.58 7.99 3.90
C LEU A 303 -21.01 9.12 3.05
N VAL A 304 -21.52 10.34 3.23
CA VAL A 304 -20.98 11.52 2.54
C VAL A 304 -19.51 11.72 2.90
N GLY A 305 -19.16 11.59 4.18
CA GLY A 305 -17.78 11.61 4.65
C GLY A 305 -16.92 10.54 3.98
N ALA A 306 -17.37 9.29 3.98
CA ALA A 306 -16.67 8.16 3.33
C ALA A 306 -16.39 8.44 1.84
N ALA A 307 -17.41 8.91 1.12
CA ALA A 307 -17.33 9.19 -0.31
C ALA A 307 -16.31 10.30 -0.61
N ILE A 308 -16.34 11.40 0.16
CA ILE A 308 -15.37 12.50 0.03
C ILE A 308 -13.95 12.00 0.30
N GLY A 309 -13.78 11.23 1.39
CA GLY A 309 -12.49 10.72 1.80
C GLY A 309 -11.87 9.74 0.81
N VAL A 310 -12.60 8.69 0.41
CA VAL A 310 -12.16 7.70 -0.59
C VAL A 310 -11.87 8.35 -1.94
N SER A 311 -12.70 9.31 -2.37
CA SER A 311 -12.46 10.03 -3.64
C SER A 311 -11.17 10.85 -3.59
N SER A 312 -10.93 11.54 -2.47
CA SER A 312 -9.73 12.36 -2.27
C SER A 312 -8.47 11.49 -2.20
N ALA A 313 -8.52 10.35 -1.49
CA ALA A 313 -7.40 9.44 -1.41
C ALA A 313 -7.11 8.74 -2.75
N THR A 314 -8.15 8.29 -3.45
CA THR A 314 -8.01 7.75 -4.81
C THR A 314 -7.34 8.76 -5.73
N PHE A 315 -7.79 10.03 -5.71
CA PHE A 315 -7.17 11.11 -6.48
C PHE A 315 -5.70 11.32 -6.09
N ALA A 316 -5.38 11.37 -4.79
CA ALA A 316 -4.00 11.52 -4.32
C ALA A 316 -3.09 10.36 -4.81
N LEU A 317 -3.60 9.12 -4.77
CA LEU A 317 -2.89 7.93 -5.22
C LEU A 317 -2.60 7.93 -6.73
N THR A 318 -3.34 8.70 -7.54
CA THR A 318 -3.02 8.86 -8.97
C THR A 318 -1.71 9.60 -9.23
N PHE A 319 -1.24 10.42 -8.28
CA PHE A 319 0.01 11.18 -8.41
C PHE A 319 1.22 10.43 -7.86
N LYS A 320 1.06 9.82 -6.67
CA LYS A 320 2.11 9.07 -5.99
C LYS A 320 1.43 8.01 -5.12
N GLY A 321 1.89 6.76 -5.20
CA GLY A 321 1.48 5.72 -4.27
C GLY A 321 1.87 6.07 -2.82
N MET A 322 1.20 5.46 -1.85
CA MET A 322 1.44 5.65 -0.44
C MET A 322 2.26 4.49 0.15
N GLY A 323 3.33 4.83 0.87
CA GLY A 323 4.09 3.85 1.66
C GLY A 323 3.34 3.42 2.92
N GLU A 324 3.70 2.28 3.50
CA GLU A 324 3.08 1.76 4.73
C GLU A 324 3.13 2.77 5.89
N GLY A 325 4.27 3.45 6.09
CA GLY A 325 4.37 4.44 7.16
C GLY A 325 3.59 5.73 6.89
N GLY A 326 3.36 6.10 5.62
CA GLY A 326 2.44 7.19 5.27
C GLY A 326 0.98 6.83 5.55
N ALA A 327 0.60 5.57 5.30
CA ALA A 327 -0.71 5.04 5.64
C ALA A 327 -0.93 4.99 7.17
N VAL A 328 0.07 4.52 7.93
CA VAL A 328 0.04 4.55 9.41
C VAL A 328 -0.10 5.99 9.88
N LEU A 329 0.74 6.91 9.40
CA LEU A 329 0.66 8.33 9.77
C LEU A 329 -0.74 8.91 9.52
N THR A 330 -1.38 8.54 8.41
CA THR A 330 -2.74 8.98 8.08
C THR A 330 -3.77 8.42 9.07
N HIS A 331 -3.65 7.14 9.46
CA HIS A 331 -4.50 6.56 10.50
C HIS A 331 -4.30 7.26 11.85
N SER A 332 -3.05 7.48 12.24
CA SER A 332 -2.69 8.17 13.47
C SER A 332 -3.20 9.61 13.48
N GLY A 333 -3.12 10.30 12.34
CA GLY A 333 -3.69 11.63 12.14
C GLY A 333 -5.19 11.67 12.39
N GLY A 334 -5.94 10.72 11.84
CA GLY A 334 -7.38 10.59 12.12
C GLY A 334 -7.67 10.33 13.59
N PHE A 335 -6.95 9.41 14.22
CA PHE A 335 -7.10 9.05 15.64
C PHE A 335 -6.76 10.21 16.58
N PHE A 336 -5.57 10.79 16.46
CA PHE A 336 -5.14 11.91 17.30
C PHE A 336 -5.88 13.18 16.98
N GLY A 337 -6.27 13.39 15.72
CA GLY A 337 -7.18 14.45 15.33
C GLY A 337 -8.49 14.36 16.12
N LEU A 338 -9.12 13.17 16.14
CA LEU A 338 -10.33 12.91 16.92
C LEU A 338 -10.12 13.23 18.41
N MET A 339 -9.03 12.73 19.00
CA MET A 339 -8.70 12.96 20.41
C MET A 339 -8.47 14.45 20.73
N ILE A 340 -7.62 15.13 19.96
CA ILE A 340 -7.28 16.55 20.15
C ILE A 340 -8.51 17.43 19.91
N GLY A 341 -9.31 17.13 18.89
CA GLY A 341 -10.55 17.83 18.63
C GLY A 341 -11.54 17.68 19.78
N GLY A 342 -11.69 16.47 20.33
CA GLY A 342 -12.50 16.23 21.52
C GLY A 342 -12.02 17.01 22.74
N LEU A 343 -10.72 16.95 23.04
CA LEU A 343 -10.09 17.72 24.13
C LEU A 343 -10.24 19.23 23.93
N THR A 344 -10.17 19.71 22.69
CA THR A 344 -10.36 21.13 22.36
C THR A 344 -11.79 21.56 22.67
N GLN A 345 -12.79 20.74 22.31
CA GLN A 345 -14.17 21.03 22.68
C GLN A 345 -14.37 21.01 24.19
N VAL A 346 -13.84 20.02 24.91
CA VAL A 346 -13.87 20.01 26.39
C VAL A 346 -13.19 21.26 26.98
N GLY A 347 -12.08 21.70 26.38
CA GLY A 347 -11.38 22.92 26.77
C GLY A 347 -12.16 24.21 26.50
N ILE A 348 -13.03 24.24 25.50
CA ILE A 348 -13.88 25.39 25.20
C ILE A 348 -15.13 25.35 26.09
N ASP A 349 -15.87 24.26 26.01
CA ASP A 349 -17.18 24.11 26.66
C ASP A 349 -17.04 23.93 28.18
N GLY A 350 -15.91 23.38 28.66
CA GLY A 350 -15.70 23.07 30.08
C GLY A 350 -16.54 21.89 30.59
N LYS A 351 -17.26 21.20 29.68
CA LYS A 351 -18.16 20.09 29.99
C LYS A 351 -17.49 18.75 29.75
N THR A 352 -17.73 17.81 30.66
CA THR A 352 -17.24 16.41 30.57
C THR A 352 -18.37 15.38 30.74
N ASP A 353 -19.59 15.85 30.99
CA ASP A 353 -20.82 15.05 31.09
C ASP A 353 -21.42 14.74 29.72
N GLU A 354 -21.05 15.51 28.70
CA GLU A 354 -21.42 15.28 27.31
C GLU A 354 -20.22 14.77 26.51
N THR A 355 -20.45 13.83 25.57
CA THR A 355 -19.39 13.38 24.66
C THR A 355 -19.07 14.52 23.68
N PRO A 356 -17.80 14.92 23.49
CA PRO A 356 -17.42 16.05 22.65
C PRO A 356 -17.45 15.71 21.14
N THR A 357 -18.63 15.33 20.63
CA THR A 357 -18.81 14.78 19.28
C THR A 357 -18.43 15.77 18.18
N ARG A 358 -18.72 17.07 18.34
CA ARG A 358 -18.37 18.09 17.34
C ARG A 358 -16.85 18.22 17.19
N GLY A 359 -16.17 18.37 18.31
CA GLY A 359 -14.72 18.47 18.38
C GLY A 359 -14.06 17.22 17.82
N MET A 360 -14.51 16.04 18.25
CA MET A 360 -14.03 14.75 17.74
C MET A 360 -14.23 14.63 16.22
N GLY A 361 -15.38 15.06 15.70
CA GLY A 361 -15.70 15.00 14.28
C GLY A 361 -14.81 15.92 13.43
N TYR A 362 -14.69 17.20 13.80
CA TYR A 362 -13.78 18.14 13.12
C TYR A 362 -12.32 17.70 13.21
N GLY A 363 -11.92 17.24 14.39
CA GLY A 363 -10.59 16.74 14.66
C GLY A 363 -10.22 15.56 13.78
N ALA A 364 -11.10 14.55 13.66
CA ALA A 364 -10.86 13.37 12.82
C ALA A 364 -10.69 13.76 11.34
N ALA A 365 -11.57 14.63 10.82
CA ALA A 365 -11.51 15.09 9.43
C ALA A 365 -10.25 15.91 9.13
N LEU A 366 -9.92 16.88 9.99
CA LEU A 366 -8.71 17.69 9.81
C LEU A 366 -7.44 16.87 10.01
N GLY A 367 -7.44 15.95 10.97
CA GLY A 367 -6.33 15.08 11.29
C GLY A 367 -5.98 14.12 10.15
N VAL A 368 -6.96 13.44 9.56
CA VAL A 368 -6.72 12.53 8.44
C VAL A 368 -6.24 13.28 7.19
N VAL A 369 -6.82 14.46 6.89
CA VAL A 369 -6.42 15.28 5.73
C VAL A 369 -5.00 15.82 5.91
N SER A 370 -4.71 16.42 7.07
CA SER A 370 -3.38 16.99 7.34
C SER A 370 -2.30 15.91 7.38
N ALA A 371 -2.54 14.78 8.03
CA ALA A 371 -1.60 13.66 8.06
C ALA A 371 -1.42 13.00 6.69
N GLY A 372 -2.50 12.85 5.91
CA GLY A 372 -2.42 12.37 4.53
C GLY A 372 -1.58 13.29 3.65
N LEU A 373 -1.77 14.61 3.76
CA LEU A 373 -0.93 15.60 3.06
C LEU A 373 0.53 15.51 3.51
N LEU A 374 0.80 15.44 4.81
CA LEU A 374 2.16 15.28 5.34
C LEU A 374 2.81 13.97 4.84
N ALA A 375 2.05 12.88 4.76
CA ALA A 375 2.53 11.61 4.23
C ALA A 375 2.93 11.68 2.75
N THR A 376 2.37 12.62 1.97
CA THR A 376 2.85 12.86 0.58
C THR A 376 4.20 13.56 0.53
N GLN A 377 4.54 14.37 1.55
CA GLN A 377 5.75 15.18 1.60
C GLN A 377 6.89 14.49 2.34
N PHE A 378 6.58 13.61 3.30
CA PHE A 378 7.55 12.98 4.18
C PHE A 378 7.41 11.45 4.15
N GLU A 379 8.53 10.79 3.88
CA GLU A 379 8.63 9.34 4.00
C GLU A 379 9.01 8.98 5.44
N ILE A 380 8.03 8.47 6.18
CA ILE A 380 8.21 7.98 7.56
C ILE A 380 8.07 6.46 7.52
N SER A 381 8.92 5.74 8.25
CA SER A 381 8.75 4.29 8.43
C SER A 381 7.56 4.00 9.34
N ALA A 382 6.85 2.89 9.11
CA ALA A 382 5.71 2.50 9.95
C ALA A 382 6.10 2.36 11.44
N SER A 383 7.29 1.84 11.72
CA SER A 383 7.83 1.74 13.09
C SER A 383 8.02 3.10 13.75
N ARG A 384 8.53 4.10 13.02
CA ARG A 384 8.72 5.45 13.56
C ARG A 384 7.39 6.14 13.83
N ALA A 385 6.41 5.98 12.93
CA ALA A 385 5.07 6.50 13.15
C ALA A 385 4.44 5.89 14.41
N LEU A 386 4.50 4.56 14.57
CA LEU A 386 3.99 3.86 15.76
C LEU A 386 4.71 4.27 17.06
N LEU A 387 6.02 4.50 17.02
CA LEU A 387 6.76 4.99 18.20
C LEU A 387 6.33 6.40 18.59
N ILE A 388 6.11 7.28 17.62
CA ILE A 388 5.57 8.62 17.86
C ILE A 388 4.17 8.51 18.47
N ASP A 389 3.30 7.65 17.92
CA ASP A 389 1.94 7.43 18.43
C ASP A 389 1.94 6.92 19.88
N LEU A 390 2.81 5.95 20.18
CA LEU A 390 3.01 5.44 21.53
C LEU A 390 3.47 6.57 22.47
N GLY A 391 4.41 7.39 22.02
CA GLY A 391 4.87 8.57 22.77
C GLY A 391 3.75 9.55 23.06
N ILE A 392 2.93 9.89 22.06
CA ILE A 392 1.77 10.77 22.21
C ILE A 392 0.79 10.17 23.22
N GLY A 393 0.46 8.88 23.09
CA GLY A 393 -0.48 8.19 23.98
C GLY A 393 -0.01 8.14 25.44
N LEU A 394 1.24 7.73 25.67
CA LEU A 394 1.83 7.69 27.02
C LEU A 394 1.96 9.09 27.63
N GLY A 395 2.34 10.08 26.82
CA GLY A 395 2.39 11.48 27.22
C GLY A 395 1.02 12.01 27.63
N ALA A 396 -0.02 11.75 26.83
CA ALA A 396 -1.39 12.14 27.12
C ALA A 396 -1.90 11.52 28.44
N LEU A 397 -1.67 10.21 28.64
CA LEU A 397 -2.03 9.51 29.87
C LEU A 397 -1.28 10.09 31.09
N THR A 398 0.00 10.42 30.93
CA THR A 398 0.79 11.06 31.99
C THR A 398 0.24 12.43 32.34
N GLY A 399 -0.10 13.25 31.33
CA GLY A 399 -0.76 14.54 31.53
C GLY A 399 -2.09 14.40 32.27
N ALA A 400 -2.94 13.48 31.81
CA ALA A 400 -4.22 13.17 32.45
C ALA A 400 -4.06 12.74 33.92
N ALA A 401 -3.06 11.91 34.22
CA ALA A 401 -2.78 11.45 35.57
C ALA A 401 -2.34 12.59 36.49
N VAL A 402 -1.49 13.51 36.00
CA VAL A 402 -1.01 14.67 36.79
C VAL A 402 -2.16 15.63 37.13
N ALA A 403 -3.11 15.85 36.22
CA ALA A 403 -4.25 16.73 36.47
C ALA A 403 -5.48 16.02 37.06
N SER A 404 -5.46 14.69 37.18
CA SER A 404 -6.55 13.91 37.73
C SER A 404 -7.06 14.40 39.11
N PRO A 405 -6.20 14.85 40.05
CA PRO A 405 -6.67 15.42 41.31
C PRO A 405 -7.55 16.67 41.17
N LEU A 406 -7.44 17.41 40.06
CA LEU A 406 -8.28 18.58 39.77
C LEU A 406 -9.70 18.18 39.36
N VAL A 407 -9.90 16.98 38.82
CA VAL A 407 -11.21 16.49 38.35
C VAL A 407 -11.94 15.68 39.43
N PHE A 408 -11.25 15.25 40.49
CA PHE A 408 -11.85 14.48 41.59
C PHE A 408 -12.08 15.29 42.87
N SER A 409 -11.88 16.61 42.84
CA SER A 409 -12.35 17.49 43.92
C SER A 409 -13.87 17.64 43.88
N ASP A 410 -14.48 17.85 45.05
CA ASP A 410 -15.94 17.94 45.25
C ASP A 410 -16.63 19.10 44.51
N ASP A 411 -15.83 19.97 43.87
CA ASP A 411 -16.25 21.14 43.12
C ASP A 411 -15.67 21.03 41.69
N THR A 412 -16.17 20.09 40.89
CA THR A 412 -15.80 19.94 39.47
C THR A 412 -16.40 21.07 38.65
N GLY A 413 -15.70 22.19 38.59
CA GLY A 413 -16.06 23.32 37.76
C GLY A 413 -15.53 23.21 36.33
N GLU A 414 -16.06 24.07 35.44
CA GLU A 414 -15.59 24.19 34.07
C GLU A 414 -14.07 24.46 33.99
N LYS A 415 -13.51 25.21 34.96
CA LYS A 415 -12.09 25.58 34.95
C LYS A 415 -11.20 24.37 35.15
N GLU A 416 -11.56 23.48 36.06
CA GLU A 416 -10.86 22.25 36.39
C GLU A 416 -10.81 21.32 35.17
N ASN A 417 -11.94 21.18 34.46
CA ASN A 417 -12.01 20.41 33.22
C ASN A 417 -11.12 20.99 32.12
N ARG A 418 -11.06 22.32 31.99
CA ARG A 418 -10.16 23.00 31.03
C ARG A 418 -8.69 22.76 31.37
N TYR A 419 -8.31 22.85 32.66
CA TYR A 419 -6.94 22.56 33.09
C TYR A 419 -6.58 21.09 32.87
N TRP A 420 -7.52 20.18 33.14
CA TRP A 420 -7.33 18.77 32.84
C TRP A 420 -7.09 18.55 31.35
N ALA A 421 -7.96 19.03 30.47
CA ALA A 421 -7.79 18.90 29.02
C ALA A 421 -6.46 19.51 28.53
N GLY A 422 -6.11 20.69 29.05
CA GLY A 422 -4.82 21.34 28.76
C GLY A 422 -3.61 20.51 29.19
N SER A 423 -3.68 19.84 30.33
CA SER A 423 -2.61 18.94 30.80
C SER A 423 -2.45 17.70 29.91
N VAL A 424 -3.55 17.12 29.43
CA VAL A 424 -3.53 15.98 28.51
C VAL A 424 -2.85 16.38 27.21
N ALA A 425 -3.24 17.53 26.65
CA ALA A 425 -2.64 18.07 25.44
C ALA A 425 -1.14 18.37 25.62
N ALA A 426 -0.75 19.01 26.72
CA ALA A 426 0.66 19.30 27.02
C ALA A 426 1.48 18.01 27.18
N GLY A 427 0.94 17.01 27.87
CA GLY A 427 1.57 15.70 28.03
C GLY A 427 1.73 14.99 26.68
N ALA A 428 0.70 15.01 25.84
CA ALA A 428 0.73 14.43 24.49
C ALA A 428 1.84 15.04 23.62
N VAL A 429 1.97 16.37 23.60
CA VAL A 429 3.04 17.09 22.88
C VAL A 429 4.41 16.74 23.42
N ALA A 430 4.59 16.71 24.75
CA ALA A 430 5.86 16.33 25.36
C ALA A 430 6.25 14.90 25.01
N GLY A 431 5.29 13.96 25.07
CA GLY A 431 5.50 12.57 24.69
C GLY A 431 5.88 12.39 23.22
N ALA A 432 5.23 13.15 22.33
CA ALA A 432 5.57 13.18 20.90
C ALA A 432 7.02 13.64 20.66
N LEU A 433 7.44 14.73 21.31
CA LEU A 433 8.79 15.28 21.18
C LEU A 433 9.85 14.32 21.70
N ILE A 434 9.59 13.67 22.84
CA ILE A 434 10.50 12.66 23.41
C ILE A 434 10.62 11.47 22.46
N ALA A 435 9.51 10.92 21.98
CA ALA A 435 9.53 9.79 21.05
C ALA A 435 10.21 10.14 19.72
N TYR A 436 9.95 11.33 19.18
CA TYR A 436 10.61 11.83 17.98
C TYR A 436 12.13 11.92 18.15
N TRP A 437 12.60 12.43 19.30
CA TRP A 437 14.02 12.58 19.61
C TRP A 437 14.71 11.24 19.90
N MET A 438 14.00 10.31 20.53
CA MET A 438 14.51 8.97 20.84
C MET A 438 14.55 8.03 19.63
N THR A 439 13.80 8.32 18.57
CA THR A 439 13.81 7.50 17.35
C THR A 439 14.90 8.04 16.43
N PRO A 440 16.05 7.34 16.28
CA PRO A 440 17.11 7.80 15.40
C PRO A 440 16.52 8.00 14.00
N SER A 441 16.82 9.13 13.38
CA SER A 441 16.74 9.20 11.92
C SER A 441 17.80 8.24 11.41
N GLU A 442 17.44 6.99 11.19
CA GLU A 442 18.20 6.13 10.30
C GLU A 442 18.13 6.79 8.93
N THR A 443 19.10 7.67 8.73
CA THR A 443 19.36 8.41 7.52
C THR A 443 19.65 7.37 6.45
N GLN A 444 18.63 6.97 5.69
CA GLN A 444 18.58 6.74 4.24
C GLN A 444 19.71 5.97 3.51
N GLY A 445 20.72 5.43 4.19
CA GLY A 445 21.94 4.89 3.55
C GLY A 445 22.15 3.38 3.69
N LEU A 446 21.33 2.67 4.49
CA LEU A 446 21.56 1.25 4.79
C LEU A 446 20.36 0.33 4.53
N TYR A 447 19.20 0.88 4.14
CA TYR A 447 17.95 0.13 3.97
C TYR A 447 17.61 -0.26 2.53
N ASP A 448 18.47 0.03 1.55
CA ASP A 448 18.25 -0.41 0.18
C ASP A 448 18.36 -1.94 -0.01
N ASN A 449 18.77 -2.70 1.01
CA ASN A 449 18.94 -4.16 0.92
C ASN A 449 18.36 -5.00 2.08
N ALA A 450 17.66 -4.42 3.07
CA ALA A 450 17.07 -5.24 4.13
C ALA A 450 15.78 -5.90 3.63
N PRO A 451 15.68 -7.25 3.56
CA PRO A 451 14.45 -7.91 3.16
C PRO A 451 13.35 -7.58 4.17
N ASN A 452 12.19 -7.15 3.67
CA ASN A 452 10.94 -6.97 4.42
C ASN A 452 10.82 -8.07 5.48
N GLN A 453 11.19 -7.75 6.71
CA GLN A 453 10.79 -8.54 7.85
C GLN A 453 9.29 -8.32 7.92
N THR A 454 8.56 -9.36 7.53
CA THR A 454 7.12 -9.45 7.75
C THR A 454 6.92 -9.19 9.23
N ALA A 455 6.51 -7.98 9.58
CA ALA A 455 6.06 -7.68 10.93
C ALA A 455 5.01 -8.75 11.22
N GLN A 456 5.30 -9.61 12.20
CA GLN A 456 4.29 -10.53 12.67
C GLN A 456 3.11 -9.66 13.09
N ALA A 457 2.00 -9.80 12.37
CA ALA A 457 0.77 -9.12 12.70
C ALA A 457 0.40 -9.62 14.10
N VAL A 458 0.72 -8.81 15.12
CA VAL A 458 0.16 -9.00 16.44
C VAL A 458 -1.33 -8.74 16.24
N ASP A 459 -2.14 -9.78 16.47
CA ASP A 459 -3.57 -9.76 16.24
C ASP A 459 -4.22 -8.93 17.36
N VAL A 460 -4.10 -7.62 17.21
CA VAL A 460 -4.59 -6.63 18.16
C VAL A 460 -5.71 -5.87 17.49
N LEU A 461 -6.93 -6.13 17.91
CA LEU A 461 -8.09 -5.39 17.45
C LEU A 461 -8.25 -4.15 18.34
N PRO A 462 -8.30 -2.94 17.76
CA PRO A 462 -8.72 -1.76 18.52
C PRO A 462 -10.18 -1.96 18.96
N TYR A 463 -10.43 -1.76 20.25
CA TYR A 463 -11.76 -1.76 20.85
C TYR A 463 -12.09 -0.36 21.35
N ALA A 464 -13.29 0.12 21.03
CA ALA A 464 -13.86 1.35 21.58
C ALA A 464 -15.15 0.98 22.34
N GLY A 465 -15.23 1.35 23.61
CA GLY A 465 -16.40 1.02 24.44
C GLY A 465 -16.21 1.38 25.90
N VAL A 466 -17.06 0.80 26.76
CA VAL A 466 -16.96 1.00 28.22
C VAL A 466 -15.81 0.17 28.76
N VAL A 467 -14.68 0.81 29.07
CA VAL A 467 -13.48 0.15 29.60
C VAL A 467 -13.52 -0.06 31.11
N GLY A 468 -14.49 0.56 31.78
CA GLY A 468 -14.72 0.40 33.21
C GLY A 468 -15.96 1.15 33.68
N TYR A 469 -16.24 1.04 34.97
CA TYR A 469 -17.32 1.78 35.63
C TYR A 469 -16.73 2.54 36.82
N SER A 470 -16.97 3.84 36.91
CA SER A 470 -16.69 4.61 38.13
C SER A 470 -17.94 4.64 38.99
N GLN A 471 -17.83 4.35 40.28
CA GLN A 471 -18.94 4.55 41.23
C GLN A 471 -18.90 5.97 41.79
N ASP A 472 -20.05 6.64 41.80
CA ASP A 472 -20.22 7.86 42.58
C ASP A 472 -20.42 7.56 44.08
N ARG A 473 -20.48 8.62 44.89
CA ARG A 473 -20.69 8.53 46.35
C ARG A 473 -22.02 7.87 46.75
N GLN A 474 -22.98 7.79 45.83
CA GLN A 474 -24.28 7.15 46.04
C GLN A 474 -24.26 5.68 45.57
N GLY A 475 -23.11 5.19 45.10
CA GLY A 475 -22.92 3.83 44.58
C GLY A 475 -23.43 3.64 43.15
N LYS A 476 -23.88 4.71 42.47
CA LYS A 476 -24.34 4.64 41.09
C LYS A 476 -23.12 4.54 40.17
N GLN A 477 -23.14 3.55 39.29
CA GLN A 477 -22.08 3.32 38.32
C GLN A 477 -22.26 4.23 37.10
N HIS A 478 -21.18 4.90 36.72
CA HIS A 478 -21.06 5.69 35.50
C HIS A 478 -20.07 4.98 34.58
N PRO A 479 -20.46 4.67 33.32
CA PRO A 479 -19.54 4.03 32.38
C PRO A 479 -18.39 4.97 32.05
N VAL A 480 -17.17 4.44 32.03
CA VAL A 480 -15.98 5.15 31.57
C VAL A 480 -15.74 4.73 30.12
N PRO A 481 -16.05 5.59 29.13
CA PRO A 481 -15.71 5.30 27.74
C PRO A 481 -14.19 5.34 27.57
N GLY A 482 -13.66 4.40 26.80
CA GLY A 482 -12.23 4.35 26.50
C GLY A 482 -11.93 3.60 25.22
N PHE A 483 -10.69 3.74 24.78
CA PHE A 483 -10.11 3.03 23.65
C PHE A 483 -9.04 2.08 24.17
N GLY A 484 -9.06 0.84 23.71
CA GLY A 484 -8.13 -0.20 24.13
C GLY A 484 -7.71 -1.10 22.98
N LEU A 485 -6.77 -1.98 23.28
CA LEU A 485 -6.23 -2.98 22.37
C LEU A 485 -6.58 -4.36 22.93
N GLN A 486 -7.35 -5.16 22.19
CA GLN A 486 -7.69 -6.54 22.56
C GLN A 486 -6.94 -7.51 21.65
N GLY A 487 -6.07 -8.34 22.22
CA GLY A 487 -5.31 -9.35 21.49
C GLY A 487 -4.85 -10.49 22.39
N SER A 488 -4.51 -11.63 21.81
CA SER A 488 -3.81 -12.72 22.51
C SER A 488 -2.31 -12.53 22.38
N PHE A 489 -1.61 -12.43 23.51
CA PHE A 489 -0.15 -12.32 23.59
C PHE A 489 0.52 -13.69 23.60
#